data_AF-A0A2T5J6E3-F1
#
_entry.id   AF-A0A2T5J6E3-F1
#
_cell.length_a   1.000
_cell.length_b   1.000
_cell.length_c   1.000
_cell.angle_alpha   90.00
_cell.angle_beta   90.00
_cell.angle_gamma   90.00
#
_symmetry.space_group_name_H-M   'P 1'
#
loop_
_entity.id
_entity.type
_entity.pdbx_description
1 polymer ?
#
loop_
_entity_poly.entity_id
_entity_poly.type
_entity_poly.pdbx_seq_one_letter_code
_entity_poly.pdbx_strand_id
1 'polypeptide(L)'
;MIYFKKIQTSAADQRQLEQALRKMALKRTRPLDLYVSSTDIGTDKYFHGFEGKNGVQFTRIRSSLERLVPKLIIKIPQDPGANYYQVRLGAVSLFYLLIFILPIAAIVHNIMINPADGDYNFIWVLFLYIGLFYLEYRLTTSRVEKAISKYKEASA
;
A
#
# COMPACT_ATOMS: atom_id res chain seq x y z
N MET A 1 -3.06 11.62 -8.33
CA MET A 1 -2.74 10.50 -7.42
C MET A 1 -3.99 10.17 -6.61
N ILE A 2 -4.45 8.93 -6.63
CA ILE A 2 -5.64 8.48 -5.88
C ILE A 2 -5.19 7.99 -4.50
N TYR A 3 -5.76 8.54 -3.43
CA TYR A 3 -5.49 8.14 -2.06
C TYR A 3 -6.67 7.33 -1.54
N PHE A 4 -6.40 6.16 -0.97
CA PHE A 4 -7.43 5.27 -0.44
C PHE A 4 -7.87 5.70 0.95
N LYS A 5 -6.92 6.19 1.77
CA LYS A 5 -7.22 6.58 3.15
C LYS A 5 -6.31 7.72 3.58
N LYS A 6 -6.90 8.74 4.19
CA LYS A 6 -6.19 9.80 4.92
C LYS A 6 -6.48 9.61 6.40
N ILE A 7 -5.45 9.51 7.21
CA ILE A 7 -5.56 9.29 8.65
C ILE A 7 -5.01 10.53 9.35
N GLN A 8 -5.88 11.21 10.10
CA GLN A 8 -5.51 12.34 10.92
C GLN A 8 -4.78 11.84 12.17
N THR A 9 -3.74 12.54 12.59
CA THR A 9 -2.92 12.18 13.75
C THR A 9 -2.61 13.43 14.57
N SER A 10 -2.16 13.28 15.81
CA SER A 10 -1.48 14.41 16.47
C SER A 10 -0.10 14.64 15.84
N ALA A 11 0.47 15.83 16.02
CA ALA A 11 1.83 16.13 15.55
C ALA A 11 2.89 15.22 16.21
N ALA A 12 2.69 14.85 17.48
CA ALA A 12 3.57 13.96 18.21
C ALA A 12 3.49 12.52 17.66
N ASP A 13 2.29 12.01 17.44
CA ASP A 13 2.07 10.65 16.91
C ASP A 13 2.62 10.51 15.49
N GLN A 14 2.49 11.54 14.66
CA GLN A 14 3.05 11.54 13.31
C GLN A 14 4.56 11.47 13.32
N ARG A 15 5.23 12.28 14.16
CA ARG A 15 6.68 12.25 14.29
C ARG A 15 7.15 10.89 14.79
N GLN A 16 6.46 10.31 15.78
CA GLN A 16 6.78 8.99 16.29
C GLN A 16 6.61 7.91 15.20
N LEU A 17 5.51 7.95 14.45
CA LEU A 17 5.26 7.04 13.32
C LEU A 17 6.35 7.18 12.26
N GLU A 18 6.67 8.39 11.85
CA GLU A 18 7.70 8.65 10.83
C GLU A 18 9.06 8.13 11.28
N GLN A 19 9.47 8.43 12.52
CA GLN A 19 10.75 7.97 13.08
C GLN A 19 10.81 6.44 13.17
N ALA A 20 9.74 5.81 13.64
CA ALA A 20 9.63 4.36 13.70
C ALA A 20 9.77 3.71 12.30
N LEU A 21 9.04 4.25 11.32
CA LEU A 21 9.12 3.77 9.94
C LEU A 21 10.49 4.01 9.31
N ARG A 22 11.11 5.18 9.52
CA ARG A 22 12.47 5.47 9.05
C ARG A 22 13.49 4.50 9.65
N LYS A 23 13.41 4.23 10.96
CA LYS A 23 14.33 3.29 11.65
C LYS A 23 14.19 1.88 11.10
N MET A 24 12.97 1.47 10.74
CA MET A 24 12.67 0.14 10.20
C MET A 24 12.65 0.08 8.67
N ALA A 25 13.14 1.12 7.98
CA ALA A 25 13.18 1.17 6.52
C ALA A 25 14.59 1.00 5.94
N LEU A 26 14.66 0.36 4.78
CA LEU A 26 15.79 0.45 3.85
C LEU A 26 15.59 1.67 2.97
N LYS A 27 16.52 2.64 3.05
CA LYS A 27 16.47 3.85 2.21
C LYS A 27 16.69 3.48 0.74
N ARG A 28 15.87 4.06 -0.13
CA ARG A 28 15.92 3.91 -1.59
C ARG A 28 16.04 5.28 -2.24
N THR A 29 16.75 5.32 -3.36
CA THR A 29 16.98 6.52 -4.16
C THR A 29 15.94 6.70 -5.28
N ARG A 30 15.20 5.63 -5.61
CA ARG A 30 14.18 5.62 -6.67
C ARG A 30 12.76 5.76 -6.08
N PRO A 31 11.83 6.42 -6.79
CA PRO A 31 10.43 6.48 -6.38
C PRO A 31 9.82 5.10 -6.17
N LEU A 32 9.06 4.95 -5.08
CA LEU A 32 8.50 3.65 -4.72
C LEU A 32 7.44 3.15 -5.71
N ASP A 33 6.82 4.02 -6.50
CA ASP A 33 5.84 3.60 -7.52
C ASP A 33 6.42 2.64 -8.57
N LEU A 34 7.69 2.86 -8.96
CA LEU A 34 8.39 2.06 -9.98
C LEU A 34 9.29 0.99 -9.36
N TYR A 35 9.41 0.98 -8.03
CA TYR A 35 10.31 0.09 -7.34
C TYR A 35 9.66 -1.29 -7.15
N VAL A 36 10.16 -2.28 -7.89
CA VAL A 36 9.77 -3.68 -7.74
C VAL A 36 10.97 -4.43 -7.19
N SER A 37 10.91 -4.83 -5.92
CA SER A 37 11.86 -5.80 -5.37
C SER A 37 11.14 -6.73 -4.41
N SER A 38 11.53 -7.99 -4.42
CA SER A 38 11.30 -8.89 -3.30
C SER A 38 12.58 -9.11 -2.53
N THR A 39 12.45 -9.47 -1.26
CA THR A 39 13.58 -9.89 -0.44
C THR A 39 13.13 -11.11 0.35
N ASP A 40 13.71 -12.26 -0.01
CA ASP A 40 13.35 -13.56 0.58
C ASP A 40 14.24 -13.92 1.79
N ILE A 41 15.29 -13.12 2.05
CA ILE A 41 16.22 -13.31 3.16
C ILE A 41 15.93 -12.27 4.25
N GLY A 42 15.90 -12.71 5.50
CA GLY A 42 15.49 -11.93 6.67
C GLY A 42 16.30 -10.64 6.85
N THR A 43 15.73 -9.52 6.41
CA THR A 43 16.21 -8.19 6.79
C THR A 43 15.56 -7.81 8.11
N ASP A 44 16.31 -7.21 9.03
CA ASP A 44 15.75 -6.59 10.26
C ASP A 44 14.84 -5.38 9.98
N LYS A 45 14.69 -5.02 8.70
CA LYS A 45 13.85 -3.94 8.21
C LYS A 45 12.51 -4.48 7.72
N TYR A 46 11.47 -3.66 7.81
CA TYR A 46 10.12 -4.02 7.37
C TYR A 46 9.66 -3.20 6.16
N PHE A 47 10.32 -2.08 5.87
CA PHE A 47 9.89 -1.15 4.83
C PHE A 47 11.02 -0.78 3.87
N HIS A 48 10.66 -0.37 2.66
CA HIS A 48 11.48 0.48 1.81
C HIS A 48 11.02 1.93 1.99
N GLY A 49 11.95 2.82 2.24
CA GLY A 49 11.70 4.25 2.40
C GLY A 49 12.26 5.05 1.23
N PHE A 50 11.53 6.04 0.76
CA PHE A 50 11.97 7.00 -0.25
C PHE A 50 11.69 8.42 0.23
N GLU A 51 12.72 9.26 0.23
CA GLU A 51 12.60 10.67 0.58
C GLU A 51 12.38 11.47 -0.70
N GLY A 52 11.14 11.94 -0.91
CA GLY A 52 10.77 12.75 -2.06
C GLY A 52 10.62 14.23 -1.68
N LYS A 53 10.53 15.09 -2.69
CA LYS A 53 10.34 16.55 -2.50
C LYS A 53 9.06 16.92 -1.74
N ASN A 54 8.04 16.07 -1.80
CA ASN A 54 6.71 16.32 -1.23
C ASN A 54 6.42 15.48 0.03
N GLY A 55 7.48 14.98 0.68
CA GLY A 55 7.38 14.09 1.84
C GLY A 55 8.00 12.72 1.65
N VAL A 56 7.94 11.94 2.72
CA VAL A 56 8.54 10.61 2.79
C VAL A 56 7.50 9.56 2.41
N GLN A 57 7.95 8.55 1.69
CA GLN A 57 7.12 7.43 1.30
C GLN A 57 7.70 6.14 1.86
N PHE A 58 6.81 5.24 2.27
CA PHE A 58 7.15 3.92 2.76
C PHE A 58 6.29 2.87 2.05
N THR A 59 6.89 1.74 1.74
CA THR A 59 6.18 0.56 1.25
C THR A 59 6.75 -0.66 1.93
N ARG A 60 5.92 -1.65 2.20
CA ARG A 60 6.34 -2.87 2.88
C ARG A 60 7.37 -3.64 2.04
N ILE A 61 8.37 -4.22 2.67
CA ILE A 61 9.24 -5.22 2.03
C ILE A 61 8.43 -6.49 1.82
N ARG A 62 8.51 -7.06 0.62
CA ARG A 62 7.70 -8.20 0.18
C ARG A 62 8.56 -9.40 -0.09
N SER A 63 8.02 -10.58 0.15
CA SER A 63 8.60 -11.81 -0.37
C SER A 63 8.25 -11.98 -1.86
N SER A 64 8.91 -12.93 -2.52
CA SER A 64 8.65 -13.25 -3.92
C SER A 64 7.23 -13.76 -4.16
N LEU A 65 6.62 -14.45 -3.20
CA LEU A 65 5.22 -14.91 -3.25
C LEU A 65 4.21 -13.76 -3.15
N GLU A 66 4.57 -12.70 -2.43
CA GLU A 66 3.71 -11.53 -2.21
C GLU A 66 3.78 -10.51 -3.36
N ARG A 67 4.49 -10.81 -4.47
CA ARG A 67 4.56 -9.92 -5.64
C ARG A 67 3.20 -9.73 -6.32
N LEU A 68 2.32 -10.73 -6.25
CA LEU A 68 0.98 -10.67 -6.82
C LEU A 68 0.04 -9.76 -6.04
N VAL A 69 0.41 -9.44 -4.81
CA VAL A 69 -0.41 -8.62 -3.91
C VAL A 69 -0.31 -7.15 -4.32
N PRO A 70 -1.43 -6.39 -4.36
CA PRO A 70 -1.42 -4.97 -4.69
C PRO A 70 -0.45 -4.16 -3.82
N LYS A 71 0.27 -3.20 -4.39
CA LYS A 71 1.24 -2.37 -3.69
C LYS A 71 0.58 -1.25 -2.91
N LEU A 72 0.84 -1.19 -1.60
CA LEU A 72 0.49 -0.05 -0.76
C LEU A 72 1.70 0.84 -0.49
N ILE A 73 1.46 2.15 -0.57
CA ILE A 73 2.42 3.20 -0.26
C ILE A 73 1.82 4.09 0.82
N ILE A 74 2.52 4.18 1.93
CA ILE A 74 2.26 5.13 3.01
C ILE A 74 3.04 6.40 2.66
N LYS A 75 2.38 7.55 2.64
CA LYS A 75 2.99 8.86 2.41
C LYS A 75 2.78 9.72 3.63
N ILE A 76 3.88 10.28 4.13
CA ILE A 76 3.88 11.29 5.19
C ILE A 76 4.32 12.61 4.55
N PRO A 77 3.46 13.64 4.54
CA PRO A 77 3.82 14.96 4.00
C PRO A 77 4.93 15.60 4.83
N GLN A 78 5.79 16.39 4.17
CA GLN A 78 6.89 17.11 4.83
C GLN A 78 6.43 18.41 5.52
N ASP A 79 5.23 18.89 5.18
CA ASP A 79 4.68 20.12 5.72
C ASP A 79 4.53 20.02 7.26
N PRO A 80 5.19 20.89 8.05
CA PRO A 80 5.13 20.89 9.51
C PRO A 80 3.71 21.05 10.09
N GLY A 81 2.78 21.65 9.33
CA GLY A 81 1.38 21.82 9.73
C GLY A 81 0.49 20.63 9.33
N ALA A 82 1.00 19.70 8.51
CA ALA A 82 0.23 18.57 8.02
C ALA A 82 0.26 17.43 9.05
N ASN A 83 -0.79 17.37 9.87
CA ASN A 83 -1.01 16.37 10.91
C ASN A 83 -1.78 15.13 10.39
N TYR A 84 -1.30 14.56 9.28
CA TYR A 84 -1.91 13.37 8.69
C TYR A 84 -0.89 12.53 7.92
N TYR A 85 -1.21 11.25 7.75
CA TYR A 85 -0.58 10.41 6.74
C TYR A 85 -1.61 9.82 5.78
N GLN A 86 -1.15 9.44 4.60
CA GLN A 86 -2.00 8.91 3.54
C GLN A 86 -1.53 7.52 3.14
N VAL A 87 -2.49 6.65 2.85
CA VAL A 87 -2.24 5.33 2.25
C VAL A 87 -2.83 5.33 0.86
N ARG A 88 -2.03 4.92 -0.12
CA ARG A 88 -2.44 4.82 -1.52
C ARG A 88 -1.97 3.53 -2.15
N LEU A 89 -2.61 3.17 -3.25
CA LEU A 89 -2.09 2.15 -4.15
C LEU A 89 -0.87 2.70 -4.92
N GLY A 90 0.12 1.84 -5.13
CA GLY A 90 1.21 2.11 -6.07
C GLY A 90 0.68 2.15 -7.50
N ALA A 91 1.36 2.90 -8.37
CA ALA A 91 0.92 3.12 -9.75
C ALA A 91 0.59 1.82 -10.51
N VAL A 92 1.42 0.78 -10.40
CA VAL A 92 1.20 -0.51 -11.06
C VAL A 92 -0.08 -1.19 -10.58
N SER A 93 -0.37 -1.14 -9.29
CA SER A 93 -1.58 -1.75 -8.72
C SER A 93 -2.83 -0.94 -9.03
N LEU A 94 -2.70 0.39 -9.13
CA LEU A 94 -3.79 1.22 -9.63
C LEU A 94 -4.08 0.90 -11.11
N PHE A 95 -3.04 0.68 -11.92
CA PHE A 95 -3.19 0.32 -13.33
C PHE A 95 -3.93 -1.00 -13.51
N TYR A 96 -3.58 -2.04 -12.75
CA TYR A 96 -4.34 -3.30 -12.78
C TYR A 96 -5.80 -3.13 -12.37
N LEU A 97 -6.08 -2.32 -11.33
CA LEU A 97 -7.45 -2.03 -10.94
C LEU A 97 -8.24 -1.38 -12.08
N LEU A 98 -7.65 -0.43 -12.80
CA LEU A 98 -8.29 0.23 -13.94
C LEU A 98 -8.56 -0.74 -15.11
N ILE A 99 -7.61 -1.64 -15.41
CA ILE A 99 -7.81 -2.68 -16.42
C ILE A 99 -9.00 -3.58 -16.07
N PHE A 100 -9.15 -3.95 -14.80
CA PHE A 100 -10.26 -4.82 -14.37
C PHE A 100 -11.63 -4.14 -14.42
N ILE A 101 -11.71 -2.81 -14.34
CA ILE A 101 -12.99 -2.09 -14.35
C ILE A 101 -13.70 -2.18 -15.72
N LEU A 102 -12.96 -2.11 -16.83
CA LEU A 102 -13.52 -2.13 -18.18
C LEU A 102 -14.31 -3.42 -18.52
N PRO A 103 -13.75 -4.64 -18.37
CA PRO A 103 -14.50 -5.86 -18.63
C PRO A 103 -15.69 -6.04 -17.68
N ILE A 104 -15.58 -5.54 -16.44
CA ILE A 104 -16.69 -5.60 -15.48
C ILE A 104 -17.85 -4.71 -15.93
N ALA A 105 -17.58 -3.51 -16.41
CA ALA A 105 -18.62 -2.65 -16.95
C ALA A 105 -19.33 -3.31 -18.14
N ALA A 106 -18.60 -3.99 -19.02
CA ALA A 106 -19.16 -4.75 -20.12
C ALA A 106 -20.01 -5.94 -19.65
N ILE A 107 -19.57 -6.67 -18.61
CA ILE A 107 -20.32 -7.78 -18.02
C ILE A 107 -21.60 -7.30 -17.34
N VAL A 108 -21.53 -6.22 -16.55
CA VAL A 108 -22.72 -5.63 -15.89
C VAL A 108 -23.73 -5.19 -16.94
N HIS A 109 -23.27 -4.53 -18.01
CA HIS A 109 -24.12 -4.13 -19.13
C HIS A 109 -24.74 -5.34 -19.84
N ASN A 110 -23.96 -6.40 -20.07
CA ASN A 110 -24.46 -7.62 -20.71
C ASN A 110 -25.50 -8.34 -19.85
N ILE A 111 -25.29 -8.46 -18.54
CA ILE A 111 -26.25 -9.04 -17.59
C ILE A 111 -27.55 -8.24 -17.57
N MET A 112 -27.48 -6.90 -17.67
CA MET A 112 -28.67 -6.04 -17.69
C MET A 112 -29.51 -6.23 -18.96
N ILE A 113 -28.89 -6.61 -20.09
CA ILE A 113 -29.58 -6.78 -21.38
C ILE A 113 -30.00 -8.24 -21.61
N ASN A 114 -29.10 -9.19 -21.37
CA ASN A 114 -29.27 -10.61 -21.62
C ASN A 114 -28.75 -11.43 -20.43
N PRO A 115 -29.55 -11.57 -19.35
CA PRO A 115 -29.10 -12.24 -18.12
C PRO A 115 -28.81 -13.75 -18.29
N ALA A 116 -29.24 -14.39 -19.38
CA ALA A 116 -29.04 -15.82 -19.64
C ALA A 116 -27.62 -16.20 -20.12
N ASP A 117 -26.87 -15.24 -20.70
CA ASP A 117 -25.56 -15.48 -21.32
C ASP A 117 -24.38 -14.88 -20.53
N GLY A 118 -24.61 -14.50 -19.26
CA GLY A 118 -23.61 -13.79 -18.45
C GLY A 118 -22.37 -14.63 -18.15
N ASP A 119 -21.19 -14.18 -18.61
CA ASP A 119 -19.89 -14.69 -18.15
C ASP A 119 -19.47 -13.98 -16.85
N TYR A 120 -19.52 -14.70 -15.73
CA TYR A 120 -19.21 -14.19 -14.40
C TYR A 120 -17.72 -14.39 -14.00
N ASN A 121 -16.88 -15.00 -14.84
CA ASN A 121 -15.51 -15.36 -14.47
C ASN A 121 -14.67 -14.14 -14.03
N PHE A 122 -14.84 -12.99 -14.69
CA PHE A 122 -14.11 -11.77 -14.33
C PHE A 122 -14.56 -11.15 -12.99
N ILE A 123 -15.78 -11.43 -12.52
CA ILE A 123 -16.24 -10.97 -11.20
C ILE A 123 -15.44 -11.68 -10.11
N TRP A 124 -15.17 -12.98 -10.27
CA TRP A 124 -14.31 -13.74 -9.35
C TRP A 124 -12.88 -13.19 -9.31
N VAL A 125 -12.34 -12.78 -10.45
CA VAL A 125 -11.01 -12.14 -10.51
C VAL A 125 -10.99 -10.82 -9.73
N LEU A 126 -12.05 -10.01 -9.80
CA LEU A 126 -12.16 -8.80 -9.00
C LEU A 126 -12.22 -9.11 -7.50
N PHE A 127 -13.06 -10.05 -7.08
CA PHE A 127 -13.15 -10.46 -5.69
C PHE A 127 -11.81 -10.96 -5.15
N LEU A 128 -11.08 -11.74 -5.95
CA LEU A 128 -9.72 -12.17 -5.62
C LEU A 128 -8.78 -10.96 -5.46
N TYR A 129 -8.81 -10.00 -6.39
CA TYR A 129 -7.97 -8.80 -6.32
C TYR A 129 -8.26 -7.95 -5.08
N ILE A 130 -9.54 -7.76 -4.74
CA ILE A 130 -9.97 -7.07 -3.51
C ILE A 130 -9.52 -7.83 -2.26
N GLY A 131 -9.62 -9.17 -2.27
CA GLY A 131 -9.11 -10.02 -1.20
C GLY A 131 -7.60 -9.85 -0.98
N LEU A 132 -6.82 -9.86 -2.06
CA LEU A 132 -5.38 -9.60 -2.01
C LEU A 132 -5.06 -8.19 -1.52
N PHE A 133 -5.84 -7.19 -1.93
CA PHE A 133 -5.70 -5.82 -1.41
C PHE A 133 -5.93 -5.75 0.10
N TYR A 134 -6.99 -6.40 0.59
CA TYR A 134 -7.29 -6.45 2.03
C TYR A 134 -6.19 -7.16 2.82
N LEU A 135 -5.66 -8.27 2.27
CA LEU A 135 -4.50 -8.96 2.83
C LEU A 135 -3.29 -8.03 2.95
N GLU A 136 -2.96 -7.27 1.89
CA GLU A 136 -1.84 -6.31 1.96
C GLU A 136 -2.06 -5.25 3.03
N TYR A 137 -3.29 -4.73 3.12
CA TYR A 137 -3.63 -3.72 4.08
C TYR A 137 -3.40 -4.24 5.50
N ARG A 138 -3.90 -5.44 5.81
CA ARG A 138 -3.67 -6.12 7.10
C ARG A 138 -2.18 -6.34 7.38
N LEU A 139 -1.43 -6.87 6.41
CA LEU A 139 0.01 -7.12 6.56
C LEU A 139 0.79 -5.82 6.79
N THR A 140 0.45 -4.77 6.04
CA THR A 140 1.09 -3.46 6.16
C THR A 140 0.81 -2.86 7.54
N THR A 141 -0.45 -2.83 7.98
CA THR A 141 -0.81 -2.31 9.31
C THR A 141 -0.10 -3.08 10.43
N SER A 142 -0.08 -4.42 10.37
CA SER A 142 0.64 -5.23 11.37
C SER A 142 2.14 -4.90 11.41
N ARG A 143 2.78 -4.67 10.27
CA ARG A 143 4.20 -4.28 10.22
C ARG A 143 4.44 -2.86 10.73
N VAL A 144 3.49 -1.94 10.53
CA VAL A 144 3.55 -0.59 11.08
C VAL A 144 3.46 -0.65 12.61
N GLU A 145 2.52 -1.40 13.17
CA GLU A 145 2.37 -1.59 14.62
C GLU A 145 3.64 -2.17 15.23
N LYS A 146 4.22 -3.22 14.61
CA LYS A 146 5.51 -3.80 15.03
C LYS A 146 6.67 -2.82 14.94
N ALA A 147 6.68 -1.90 13.97
CA ALA A 147 7.71 -0.88 13.88
C ALA A 147 7.59 0.14 15.02
N ILE A 148 6.37 0.53 15.39
CA ILE A 148 6.10 1.46 16.49
C ILE A 148 6.47 0.81 17.83
N SER A 149 6.08 -0.45 18.07
CA SER A 149 6.40 -1.14 19.33
C SER A 149 7.92 -1.25 19.53
N LYS A 150 8.64 -1.72 18.50
CA LYS A 150 10.11 -1.84 18.54
C LYS A 150 10.81 -0.48 18.66
N TYR A 151 10.20 0.60 18.17
CA TYR A 151 10.70 1.95 18.40
C TYR A 151 10.57 2.37 19.87
N LYS A 152 9.39 2.14 20.48
CA LYS A 152 9.14 2.45 21.89
C LYS A 152 10.07 1.67 22.82
N GLU A 153 10.26 0.37 22.58
CA GLU A 153 11.18 -0.48 23.35
C GLU A 153 12.63 0.00 23.30
N ALA A 154 13.06 0.57 22.16
CA ALA A 154 14.42 1.08 21.99
C ALA A 154 14.62 2.54 22.43
N SER A 155 13.56 3.18 22.94
CA SER A 155 13.55 4.55 23.45
C SER A 155 13.19 4.65 24.94
N ALA A 156 12.83 3.52 25.55
CA ALA A 156 12.73 3.33 27.00
C ALA A 156 14.11 2.95 27.56
#